data_AF-A0A1Y1XA64-F1
#
_entry.id   AF-A0A1Y1XA64-F1
#
_cell.length_a   1.000
_cell.length_b   1.000
_cell.length_c   1.000
_cell.angle_alpha   90.00
_cell.angle_beta   90.00
_cell.angle_gamma   90.00
#
_symmetry.space_group_name_H-M   'P 1'
#
loop_
_entity.id
_entity.type
_entity.pdbx_description
1 polymer ?
#
loop_
_entity_poly.entity_id
_entity_poly.type
_entity_poly.pdbx_seq_one_letter_code
_entity_poly.pdbx_strand_id
1 'polypeptide(L)'
;MKLILLLLLSITLIKNVLGKTWYHTNTNNNTYMTAINDCNILLICFGRKNPLFGKEKLTDCVDVGGGVWSDRTKSDDTVNPFTSCIEHKSSYLGTLKLFDCRTSHLRGNNAHGNEKYSDLNATVNVRYFVFPGYDRVFSGYGWCRYENPHGKCGEENGLTCHYQECCSKYGYCGKTSEYCNANSKSLYHRIG
;
A
#
# COMPACT_ATOMS: atom_id res chain seq x y z
N MET A 1 -40.29 -9.33 -12.54
CA MET A 1 -39.46 -8.97 -11.37
C MET A 1 -38.45 -10.05 -10.95
N LYS A 2 -38.84 -11.31 -10.72
CA LYS A 2 -37.91 -12.38 -10.28
C LYS A 2 -36.74 -12.66 -11.23
N LEU A 3 -36.97 -12.59 -12.55
CA LEU A 3 -35.93 -12.85 -13.56
C LEU A 3 -34.84 -11.77 -13.60
N ILE A 4 -35.22 -10.50 -13.42
CA ILE A 4 -34.29 -9.36 -13.35
C ILE A 4 -33.46 -9.44 -12.07
N LEU A 5 -34.06 -9.84 -10.95
CA LEU A 5 -33.34 -10.02 -9.68
C LEU A 5 -32.31 -11.16 -9.76
N LEU A 6 -32.65 -12.28 -10.41
CA LEU A 6 -31.74 -13.40 -10.67
C LEU A 6 -30.58 -13.00 -11.61
N LEU A 7 -30.85 -12.19 -12.63
CA LEU A 7 -29.82 -11.63 -13.52
C LEU A 7 -28.91 -10.62 -12.81
N LEU A 8 -29.45 -9.77 -11.95
CA LEU A 8 -28.64 -8.81 -11.17
C LEU A 8 -27.78 -9.53 -10.12
N LEU A 9 -28.32 -10.57 -9.46
CA LEU A 9 -27.58 -11.44 -8.55
C LEU A 9 -26.49 -12.22 -9.28
N SER A 10 -26.77 -12.76 -10.47
CA SER A 10 -25.75 -13.46 -11.26
C SER A 10 -24.67 -12.51 -11.78
N ILE A 11 -25.01 -11.29 -12.22
CA ILE A 11 -24.02 -10.28 -12.62
C ILE A 11 -23.17 -9.81 -11.42
N THR A 12 -23.75 -9.63 -10.24
CA THR A 12 -22.98 -9.30 -9.02
C THR A 12 -22.11 -10.46 -8.55
N LEU A 13 -22.61 -11.70 -8.60
CA LEU A 13 -21.80 -12.91 -8.37
C LEU A 13 -20.67 -13.03 -9.40
N ILE A 14 -20.92 -12.78 -10.69
CA ILE A 14 -19.91 -12.81 -11.76
C ILE A 14 -18.87 -11.70 -11.55
N LYS A 15 -19.27 -10.48 -11.16
CA LYS A 15 -18.31 -9.41 -10.84
C LYS A 15 -17.50 -9.69 -9.57
N ASN A 16 -18.10 -10.33 -8.56
CA ASN A 16 -17.40 -10.76 -7.35
C ASN A 16 -16.46 -11.96 -7.59
N VAL A 17 -16.80 -12.85 -8.53
CA VAL A 17 -15.96 -13.99 -8.96
C VAL A 17 -14.87 -13.54 -9.95
N LEU A 18 -15.15 -12.52 -10.76
CA LEU A 18 -14.23 -11.86 -11.71
C LEU A 18 -13.70 -10.54 -11.14
N GLY A 19 -13.50 -10.46 -9.83
CA GLY A 19 -12.78 -9.34 -9.24
C GLY A 19 -11.43 -9.24 -9.94
N LYS A 20 -11.15 -8.10 -10.59
CA LYS A 20 -9.85 -7.86 -11.23
C LYS A 20 -8.78 -8.04 -10.17
N THR A 21 -7.85 -8.95 -10.42
CA THR A 21 -6.74 -9.24 -9.51
C THR A 21 -5.46 -8.71 -10.16
N TRP A 22 -4.90 -7.69 -9.54
CA TRP A 22 -3.77 -6.91 -10.01
C TRP A 22 -2.49 -7.57 -9.47
N TYR A 23 -1.47 -7.87 -10.28
CA TYR A 23 -0.17 -8.25 -9.73
C TYR A 23 1.01 -7.51 -10.36
N HIS A 24 1.93 -7.08 -9.49
CA HIS A 24 3.24 -6.56 -9.86
C HIS A 24 4.31 -7.46 -9.26
N THR A 25 5.20 -7.98 -10.11
CA THR A 25 6.34 -8.80 -9.70
C THR A 25 7.56 -7.92 -9.55
N ASN A 26 8.16 -7.92 -8.36
CA ASN A 26 9.54 -7.47 -8.21
C ASN A 26 10.46 -8.69 -8.36
N THR A 27 11.22 -8.70 -9.45
CA THR A 27 12.01 -9.85 -9.92
C THR A 27 13.15 -10.23 -8.99
N ASN A 28 13.52 -9.39 -8.02
CA ASN A 28 14.73 -9.62 -7.22
C ASN A 28 14.49 -10.52 -5.98
N ASN A 29 13.26 -10.56 -5.43
CA ASN A 29 13.00 -11.18 -4.12
C ASN A 29 11.78 -12.11 -4.05
N ASN A 30 11.24 -12.60 -5.18
CA ASN A 30 10.03 -13.45 -5.21
C ASN A 30 8.81 -12.86 -4.47
N THR A 31 8.69 -11.53 -4.45
CA THR A 31 7.57 -10.84 -3.81
C THR A 31 6.57 -10.36 -4.85
N TYR A 32 5.30 -10.37 -4.46
CA TYR A 32 4.18 -10.05 -5.34
C TYR A 32 3.27 -9.05 -4.63
N MET A 33 2.88 -7.99 -5.32
CA MET A 33 1.89 -7.03 -4.80
C MET A 33 0.56 -7.25 -5.49
N THR A 34 -0.53 -7.35 -4.73
CA THR A 34 -1.89 -7.43 -5.27
C THR A 34 -2.85 -6.52 -4.54
N ALA A 35 -4.00 -6.24 -5.13
CA ALA A 35 -5.10 -5.57 -4.45
C ALA A 35 -6.38 -6.41 -4.51
N ILE A 36 -7.25 -6.28 -3.50
CA ILE A 36 -8.54 -6.96 -3.41
C ILE A 36 -9.63 -5.97 -2.95
N ASN A 37 -10.89 -6.40 -2.99
CA ASN A 37 -12.07 -5.59 -2.63
C ASN A 37 -12.08 -4.25 -3.37
N ASP A 38 -12.01 -4.27 -4.70
CA ASP A 38 -11.94 -3.07 -5.53
C ASP A 38 -10.83 -2.11 -5.13
N CYS A 39 -9.64 -2.66 -4.86
CA CYS A 39 -8.44 -1.93 -4.42
C CYS A 39 -8.48 -1.33 -3.01
N ASN A 40 -9.50 -1.66 -2.19
CA ASN A 40 -9.55 -1.23 -0.79
C ASN A 40 -8.46 -1.87 0.09
N ILE A 41 -7.94 -3.03 -0.31
CA ILE A 41 -6.93 -3.75 0.45
C ILE A 41 -5.78 -4.09 -0.46
N LEU A 42 -4.59 -3.61 -0.10
CA LEU A 42 -3.33 -3.94 -0.76
C LEU A 42 -2.63 -5.04 0.03
N LEU A 43 -2.13 -6.04 -0.69
CA LEU A 43 -1.42 -7.18 -0.15
C LEU A 43 -0.02 -7.26 -0.75
N ILE A 44 0.93 -7.71 0.07
CA ILE A 44 2.25 -8.19 -0.34
C ILE A 44 2.29 -9.68 -0.04
N CYS A 45 2.63 -10.50 -1.03
CA CYS A 45 2.75 -11.94 -0.91
C CYS A 45 4.21 -12.34 -1.11
N PHE A 46 4.70 -13.26 -0.28
CA PHE A 46 6.11 -13.68 -0.24
C PHE A 46 6.37 -15.04 -0.88
N GLY A 47 5.31 -15.76 -1.25
CA GLY A 47 5.43 -17.07 -1.85
C GLY A 47 4.52 -17.27 -3.05
N ARG A 48 4.77 -18.40 -3.72
CA ARG A 48 3.94 -18.90 -4.82
C ARG A 48 3.77 -20.39 -4.70
N LYS A 49 2.63 -20.87 -5.17
CA LYS A 49 2.30 -22.29 -5.26
C LYS A 49 1.72 -22.60 -6.62
N ASN A 50 2.33 -23.54 -7.32
CA ASN A 50 1.85 -24.06 -8.59
C ASN A 50 1.11 -25.37 -8.34
N PRO A 51 -0.23 -25.37 -8.25
CA PRO A 51 -0.98 -26.61 -8.10
C PRO A 51 -0.89 -27.46 -9.37
N LEU A 52 -1.02 -28.79 -9.21
CA LEU A 52 -1.08 -29.74 -10.35
C LEU A 52 -2.24 -29.44 -11.31
N PHE A 53 -3.34 -28.88 -10.79
CA PHE A 53 -4.50 -28.44 -11.56
C PHE A 53 -4.92 -27.03 -11.12
N GLY A 54 -5.20 -26.16 -12.09
CA GLY A 54 -5.63 -24.78 -11.84
C GLY A 54 -4.50 -23.75 -11.95
N LYS A 55 -4.83 -22.50 -11.61
CA LYS A 55 -3.90 -21.36 -11.73
C LYS A 55 -2.92 -21.29 -10.55
N GLU A 56 -1.73 -20.73 -10.81
CA GLU A 56 -0.75 -20.38 -9.79
C GLU A 56 -1.39 -19.55 -8.67
N LYS A 57 -0.93 -19.78 -7.44
CA LYS A 57 -1.38 -19.06 -6.25
C LYS A 57 -0.23 -18.24 -5.68
N LEU A 58 -0.53 -17.02 -5.23
CA LEU A 58 0.32 -16.24 -4.35
C LEU A 58 0.03 -16.68 -2.90
N THR A 59 1.07 -16.99 -2.14
CA THR A 59 0.99 -17.45 -0.76
C THR A 59 1.64 -16.45 0.18
N ASP A 60 1.40 -16.62 1.48
CA ASP A 60 2.02 -15.80 2.54
C ASP A 60 1.70 -14.31 2.34
N CYS A 61 0.45 -14.02 2.00
CA CYS A 61 -0.01 -12.67 1.74
C CYS A 61 -0.29 -11.93 3.05
N VAL A 62 0.26 -10.74 3.19
CA VAL A 62 -0.01 -9.82 4.29
C VAL A 62 -0.54 -8.51 3.75
N ASP A 63 -1.50 -7.89 4.45
CA ASP A 63 -1.91 -6.54 4.13
C ASP A 63 -0.94 -5.50 4.70
N VAL A 64 -1.17 -4.25 4.30
CA VAL A 64 -0.45 -3.06 4.77
C VAL A 64 -0.58 -2.79 6.28
N GLY A 65 -1.51 -3.42 6.99
CA GLY A 65 -1.62 -3.40 8.45
C GLY A 65 -0.95 -4.59 9.14
N GLY A 66 -0.37 -5.53 8.38
CA GLY A 66 0.20 -6.77 8.89
C GLY A 66 -0.81 -7.90 9.11
N GLY A 67 -2.06 -7.73 8.68
CA GLY A 67 -3.06 -8.80 8.68
C GLY A 67 -2.67 -9.90 7.70
N VAL A 68 -2.81 -11.16 8.12
CA VAL A 68 -2.49 -12.34 7.29
C VAL A 68 -3.71 -12.75 6.46
N TRP A 69 -3.49 -13.03 5.18
CA TRP A 69 -4.53 -13.38 4.23
C TRP A 69 -4.30 -14.75 3.62
N SER A 70 -5.40 -15.45 3.32
CA SER A 70 -5.36 -16.71 2.56
C SER A 70 -4.81 -16.52 1.15
N ASP A 71 -4.37 -17.62 0.55
CA ASP A 71 -3.81 -17.68 -0.81
C ASP A 71 -4.65 -16.91 -1.84
N ARG A 72 -3.96 -16.19 -2.73
CA ARG A 72 -4.59 -15.45 -3.84
C ARG A 72 -4.34 -16.17 -5.14
N THR A 73 -5.35 -16.28 -5.99
CA THR A 73 -5.13 -16.74 -7.37
C THR A 73 -4.33 -15.69 -8.12
N LYS A 74 -3.20 -16.10 -8.72
CA LYS A 74 -2.41 -15.24 -9.60
C LYS A 74 -3.20 -15.05 -10.90
N SER A 75 -3.36 -13.80 -11.32
CA SER A 75 -3.99 -13.45 -12.60
C SER A 75 -3.05 -13.76 -13.77
N ASP A 76 -3.60 -13.88 -14.97
CA ASP A 76 -2.79 -14.09 -16.19
C ASP A 76 -2.17 -12.77 -16.68
N ASP A 77 -2.86 -11.65 -16.45
CA ASP A 77 -2.43 -10.30 -16.85
C ASP A 77 -1.63 -9.60 -15.74
N THR A 78 -0.41 -9.14 -16.06
CA THR A 78 0.43 -8.33 -15.16
C THR A 78 -0.14 -6.91 -15.02
N VAL A 79 -1.13 -6.73 -14.15
CA VAL A 79 -1.70 -5.40 -13.91
C VAL A 79 -1.15 -4.82 -12.61
N ASN A 80 -0.41 -3.72 -12.69
CA ASN A 80 0.18 -3.08 -11.52
C ASN A 80 -0.91 -2.42 -10.66
N PRO A 81 -1.13 -2.84 -9.39
CA PRO A 81 -2.18 -2.29 -8.55
C PRO A 81 -1.99 -0.80 -8.30
N PHE A 82 -0.76 -0.29 -8.26
CA PHE A 82 -0.53 1.15 -8.15
C PHE A 82 -1.13 1.87 -9.36
N THR A 83 -0.89 1.42 -10.59
CA THR A 83 -1.47 2.09 -11.77
C THR A 83 -2.97 1.90 -11.95
N SER A 84 -3.57 0.87 -11.36
CA SER A 84 -4.99 0.53 -11.57
C SER A 84 -5.92 0.88 -10.41
N CYS A 85 -5.38 1.05 -9.21
CA CYS A 85 -6.12 1.39 -7.99
C CYS A 85 -6.22 2.91 -7.76
N ILE A 86 -6.51 3.68 -8.82
CA ILE A 86 -6.33 5.14 -8.83
C ILE A 86 -7.42 5.92 -8.07
N GLU A 87 -8.56 5.30 -7.75
CA GLU A 87 -9.70 5.98 -7.12
C GLU A 87 -9.69 5.96 -5.57
N HIS A 88 -8.64 5.40 -4.96
CA HIS A 88 -8.55 5.30 -3.50
C HIS A 88 -8.04 6.59 -2.86
N LYS A 89 -8.77 7.08 -1.84
CA LYS A 89 -8.49 8.36 -1.15
C LYS A 89 -7.10 8.46 -0.51
N SER A 90 -6.42 7.34 -0.31
CA SER A 90 -5.06 7.28 0.24
C SER A 90 -3.95 7.12 -0.81
N SER A 91 -4.31 7.09 -2.11
CA SER A 91 -3.39 6.99 -3.24
C SER A 91 -2.95 8.38 -3.69
N TYR A 92 -1.66 8.65 -3.62
CA TYR A 92 -1.07 9.91 -4.03
C TYR A 92 -0.12 9.71 -5.20
N LEU A 93 -0.10 10.67 -6.12
CA LEU A 93 0.84 10.74 -7.23
C LEU A 93 1.78 11.91 -7.00
N GLY A 94 3.09 11.66 -7.00
CA GLY A 94 4.06 12.71 -6.76
C GLY A 94 5.48 12.30 -7.14
N THR A 95 6.37 13.28 -7.06
CA THR A 95 7.82 13.05 -7.23
C THR A 95 8.45 12.94 -5.85
N LEU A 96 8.96 11.75 -5.51
CA LEU A 96 9.60 11.48 -4.22
C LEU A 96 10.97 10.85 -4.44
N LYS A 97 11.94 11.27 -3.62
CA LYS A 97 13.18 10.50 -3.48
C LYS A 97 12.93 9.34 -2.54
N LEU A 98 12.82 8.15 -3.11
CA LEU A 98 12.61 6.92 -2.35
C LEU A 98 13.95 6.25 -2.05
N PHE A 99 14.10 5.79 -0.81
CA PHE A 99 15.28 5.05 -0.36
C PHE A 99 14.93 4.05 0.74
N ASP A 100 15.87 3.16 1.04
CA ASP A 100 15.74 2.16 2.11
C ASP A 100 14.42 1.39 1.97
N CYS A 101 14.12 0.84 0.79
CA CYS A 101 12.85 0.19 0.52
C CYS A 101 12.77 -1.21 1.12
N ARG A 102 11.67 -1.51 1.81
CA ARG A 102 11.52 -2.71 2.64
C ARG A 102 10.25 -3.49 2.35
N THR A 103 10.24 -4.76 2.75
CA THR A 103 9.08 -5.65 2.62
C THR A 103 7.91 -5.25 3.51
N SER A 104 8.20 -4.54 4.61
CA SER A 104 7.21 -4.10 5.60
C SER A 104 7.67 -2.80 6.27
N HIS A 105 6.74 -2.01 6.78
CA HIS A 105 6.99 -0.85 7.64
C HIS A 105 7.19 -1.22 9.12
N LEU A 106 6.77 -2.41 9.55
CA LEU A 106 6.87 -2.85 10.93
C LEU A 106 8.32 -3.16 11.31
N ARG A 107 8.79 -2.61 12.43
CA ARG A 107 10.09 -2.93 13.04
C ARG A 107 9.88 -4.02 14.11
N GLY A 108 10.44 -5.23 13.93
CA GLY A 108 10.34 -6.32 14.91
C GLY A 108 10.55 -7.73 14.34
N ASN A 109 10.50 -8.76 15.20
CA ASN A 109 10.63 -10.20 14.87
C ASN A 109 9.37 -10.75 14.18
N ASN A 110 8.90 -10.08 13.13
CA ASN A 110 7.86 -10.60 12.26
C ASN A 110 8.55 -11.40 11.17
N ALA A 111 8.03 -12.56 10.78
CA ALA A 111 8.67 -13.49 9.83
C ALA A 111 9.00 -12.85 8.46
N HIS A 112 8.46 -11.67 8.15
CA HIS A 112 8.70 -10.90 6.93
C HIS A 112 8.99 -9.40 7.20
N GLY A 113 9.37 -9.07 8.44
CA GLY A 113 9.54 -7.71 8.93
C GLY A 113 10.82 -7.04 8.44
N ASN A 114 10.67 -5.97 7.66
CA ASN A 114 11.73 -5.00 7.36
C ASN A 114 12.96 -5.54 6.59
N GLU A 115 12.80 -6.61 5.80
CA GLU A 115 13.84 -7.07 4.88
C GLU A 115 14.03 -6.09 3.72
N LYS A 116 15.24 -6.04 3.15
CA LYS A 116 15.55 -5.18 2.02
C LYS A 116 14.78 -5.64 0.78
N TYR A 117 13.93 -4.77 0.25
CA TYR A 117 13.05 -5.06 -0.89
C TYR A 117 13.59 -4.52 -2.22
N SER A 118 14.23 -3.35 -2.18
CA SER A 118 14.80 -2.71 -3.36
C SER A 118 16.03 -1.89 -2.99
N ASP A 119 17.01 -1.87 -3.90
CA ASP A 119 18.17 -0.98 -3.88
C ASP A 119 17.86 0.46 -4.30
N LEU A 120 16.59 0.77 -4.56
CA LEU A 120 16.18 2.10 -4.99
C LEU A 120 16.69 3.18 -4.02
N ASN A 121 17.39 4.16 -4.59
CA ASN A 121 17.82 5.39 -3.96
C ASN A 121 17.81 6.51 -5.00
N ALA A 122 16.62 6.93 -5.41
CA ALA A 122 16.44 7.86 -6.51
C ALA A 122 15.15 8.66 -6.38
N THR A 123 15.14 9.83 -7.00
CA THR A 123 13.92 10.63 -7.21
C THR A 123 13.11 10.05 -8.35
N VAL A 124 11.91 9.57 -8.03
CA VAL A 124 11.02 8.91 -8.99
C VAL A 124 9.64 9.56 -8.96
N ASN A 125 9.00 9.63 -10.12
CA ASN A 125 7.56 9.85 -10.18
C ASN A 125 6.88 8.54 -9.80
N VAL A 126 6.17 8.55 -8.69
CA VAL A 126 5.63 7.34 -8.09
C VAL A 126 4.23 7.61 -7.61
N ARG A 127 3.39 6.58 -7.77
CA ARG A 127 2.15 6.50 -7.02
C ARG A 127 2.38 5.68 -5.77
N TYR A 128 1.91 6.20 -4.65
CA TYR A 128 2.17 5.63 -3.35
C TYR A 128 0.96 5.78 -2.44
N PHE A 129 0.94 4.96 -1.40
CA PHE A 129 -0.05 5.01 -0.33
C PHE A 129 0.62 5.45 0.95
N VAL A 130 -0.04 6.36 1.66
CA VAL A 130 0.42 6.88 2.95
C VAL A 130 -0.32 6.17 4.06
N PHE A 131 0.43 5.79 5.09
CA PHE A 131 -0.11 5.18 6.28
C PHE A 131 0.32 5.99 7.50
N PRO A 132 -0.64 6.57 8.23
CA PRO A 132 -0.41 7.20 9.52
C PRO A 132 0.46 6.37 10.45
N GLY A 133 1.32 7.02 11.23
CA GLY A 133 2.14 6.30 12.21
C GLY A 133 3.46 5.77 11.67
N TYR A 134 3.72 5.86 10.36
CA TYR A 134 4.90 5.25 9.75
C TYR A 134 5.77 6.26 8.98
N ASP A 135 7.09 6.04 9.03
CA ASP A 135 8.12 6.84 8.36
C ASP A 135 8.35 6.42 6.89
N ARG A 136 7.38 5.71 6.31
CA ARG A 136 7.49 5.06 4.99
C ARG A 136 6.19 5.23 4.19
N VAL A 137 6.33 5.32 2.88
CA VAL A 137 5.22 5.19 1.94
C VAL A 137 5.23 3.81 1.32
N PHE A 138 4.05 3.28 1.03
CA PHE A 138 3.94 2.03 0.29
C PHE A 138 3.85 2.32 -1.20
N SER A 139 4.78 1.80 -1.98
CA SER A 139 4.89 2.03 -3.43
C SER A 139 5.12 0.72 -4.18
N GLY A 140 5.16 0.77 -5.52
CA GLY A 140 5.60 -0.37 -6.33
C GLY A 140 7.02 -0.87 -6.00
N TYR A 141 7.81 -0.05 -5.29
CA TYR A 141 9.14 -0.40 -4.79
C TYR A 141 9.11 -0.88 -3.33
N GLY A 142 7.95 -1.21 -2.77
CA GLY A 142 7.78 -1.64 -1.38
C GLY A 142 7.57 -0.48 -0.43
N TRP A 143 7.83 -0.73 0.86
CA TRP A 143 7.76 0.27 1.93
C TRP A 143 9.04 1.09 1.97
N CYS A 144 9.04 2.22 1.29
CA CYS A 144 10.22 3.06 1.15
C CYS A 144 10.17 4.22 2.12
N ARG A 145 11.34 4.54 2.70
CA ARG A 145 11.54 5.89 3.24
C ARG A 145 11.56 6.87 2.08
N TYR A 146 11.23 8.11 2.40
CA TYR A 146 11.23 9.19 1.43
C TYR A 146 11.88 10.43 2.02
N GLU A 147 12.54 11.19 1.17
CA GLU A 147 12.96 12.55 1.52
C GLU A 147 11.74 13.45 1.36
N ASN A 148 11.38 14.18 2.42
CA ASN A 148 10.25 15.08 2.44
C ASN A 148 10.72 16.52 2.17
N PRO A 149 10.76 16.98 0.90
CA PRO A 149 11.22 18.32 0.61
C PRO A 149 10.30 19.33 1.32
N HIS A 150 10.92 20.21 2.11
CA HIS A 150 10.23 21.25 2.89
C HIS A 150 9.33 20.76 4.03
N GLY A 151 9.47 19.50 4.45
CA GLY A 151 8.76 18.97 5.62
C GLY A 151 7.24 19.04 5.48
N LYS A 152 6.70 18.80 4.29
CA LYS A 152 5.27 18.89 3.99
C LYS A 152 4.50 17.70 4.55
N CYS A 153 3.29 17.92 5.03
CA CYS A 153 2.46 16.85 5.59
C CYS A 153 0.97 17.16 5.46
N GLY A 154 0.14 16.18 5.81
CA GLY A 154 -1.30 16.30 5.79
C GLY A 154 -1.91 15.84 4.47
N GLU A 155 -3.24 15.74 4.45
CA GLU A 155 -4.01 15.15 3.35
C GLU A 155 -3.77 15.86 2.02
N GLU A 156 -3.64 17.19 2.02
CA GLU A 156 -3.39 18.00 0.81
C GLU A 156 -2.02 17.70 0.17
N ASN A 157 -1.02 17.36 1.00
CA ASN A 157 0.32 17.03 0.53
C ASN A 157 0.48 15.52 0.32
N GLY A 158 -0.40 14.70 0.89
CA GLY A 158 -0.29 13.25 0.88
C GLY A 158 1.01 12.77 1.49
N LEU A 159 1.42 13.33 2.63
CA LEU A 159 2.67 12.98 3.32
C LEU A 159 2.47 12.99 4.83
N THR A 160 3.27 12.19 5.53
CA THR A 160 3.37 12.16 6.99
C THR A 160 4.67 12.82 7.45
N CYS A 161 4.74 13.21 8.71
CA CYS A 161 6.00 13.66 9.29
C CYS A 161 6.87 12.47 9.68
N HIS A 162 8.17 12.73 9.85
CA HIS A 162 9.07 11.71 10.37
C HIS A 162 8.68 11.32 11.81
N TYR A 163 9.23 10.20 12.27
CA TYR A 163 9.00 9.73 13.64
C TYR A 163 9.30 10.83 14.67
N GLN A 164 8.38 11.05 15.61
CA GLN A 164 8.41 12.11 16.65
C GLN A 164 8.23 13.56 16.14
N GLU A 165 7.70 13.75 14.94
CA GLU A 165 7.27 15.07 14.46
C GLU A 165 5.75 15.13 14.32
N CYS A 166 5.19 16.31 14.51
CA CYS A 166 3.77 16.58 14.35
C CYS A 166 3.51 17.33 13.05
N CYS A 167 2.37 17.04 12.43
CA CYS A 167 1.88 17.83 11.31
C CYS A 167 1.06 19.02 11.80
N SER A 168 1.56 20.24 11.54
CA SER A 168 0.85 21.49 11.83
C SER A 168 -0.40 21.64 10.97
N LYS A 169 -1.32 22.52 11.39
CA LYS A 169 -2.51 22.89 10.61
C LYS A 169 -2.18 23.54 9.25
N TYR A 170 -0.93 23.95 9.04
CA TYR A 170 -0.43 24.56 7.82
C TYR A 170 0.24 23.54 6.87
N GLY A 171 0.21 22.24 7.22
CA GLY A 171 0.78 21.18 6.39
C GLY A 171 2.30 21.11 6.43
N TYR A 172 2.90 21.45 7.58
CA TYR A 172 4.35 21.34 7.82
C TYR A 172 4.67 20.53 9.06
N CYS A 173 5.80 19.83 9.04
CA CYS A 173 6.34 19.01 10.11
C CYS A 173 7.21 19.79 11.07
N GLY A 174 7.10 19.48 12.36
CA GLY A 174 7.93 20.06 13.40
C GLY A 174 7.63 19.47 14.77
N LYS A 175 8.44 19.84 15.77
CA LYS A 175 8.40 19.27 17.13
C LYS A 175 7.86 20.22 18.20
N THR A 176 7.66 21.49 17.88
CA THR A 176 7.15 22.46 18.86
C THR A 176 5.63 22.35 19.00
N SER A 177 5.10 22.95 20.06
CA SER A 177 3.67 22.99 20.34
C SER A 177 2.84 23.59 19.20
N GLU A 178 3.40 24.51 18.41
CA GLU A 178 2.72 25.09 17.23
C GLU A 178 2.39 24.04 16.17
N TYR A 179 3.22 23.00 16.05
CA TYR A 179 3.02 21.88 15.14
C TYR A 179 2.13 20.81 15.79
N CYS A 180 2.32 20.56 17.09
CA CYS A 180 1.64 19.49 17.82
C CYS A 180 0.28 19.86 18.42
N ASN A 181 -0.11 21.13 18.47
CA ASN A 181 -1.41 21.56 19.02
C ASN A 181 -2.49 21.72 17.93
N ALA A 182 -2.23 21.30 16.70
CA ALA A 182 -3.23 21.24 15.64
C ALA A 182 -4.30 20.17 15.95
N ASN A 183 -5.55 20.41 15.53
CA ASN A 183 -6.71 19.56 15.83
C ASN A 183 -6.42 18.06 15.68
N SER A 184 -6.65 17.30 16.76
CA SER A 184 -6.45 15.85 16.91
C SER A 184 -7.28 14.94 15.98
N LYS A 185 -7.97 15.50 14.99
CA LYS A 185 -8.84 14.79 14.04
C LYS A 185 -8.13 14.35 12.76
N SER A 186 -6.88 14.73 12.55
CA SER A 186 -6.14 14.35 11.35
C SER A 186 -5.40 13.03 11.56
N LEU A 187 -5.63 12.07 10.65
CA LEU A 187 -4.87 10.83 10.53
C LEU A 187 -3.35 11.09 10.40
N TYR A 188 -2.93 12.30 10.04
CA TYR A 188 -1.53 12.70 9.89
C TYR A 188 -0.89 13.27 11.16
N HIS A 189 -1.59 13.25 12.31
CA HIS A 189 -1.21 13.99 13.51
C HIS A 189 -0.55 13.15 14.63
N ARG A 190 -0.66 11.81 14.63
CA ARG A 190 -0.11 11.01 15.74
C ARG A 190 0.82 9.91 15.27
N ILE A 191 2.11 10.10 15.58
CA ILE A 191 3.05 8.99 15.82
C ILE A 191 3.52 9.13 17.27
N GLY A 192 2.74 8.57 18.18
CA GLY A 192 3.04 8.44 19.60
C GLY A 192 2.76 7.01 20.01
#